data_AF-A0A7R9QE36-F1
#
_entry.id   AF-A0A7R9QE36-F1
#
_cell.length_a   1.000
_cell.length_b   1.000
_cell.length_c   1.000
_cell.angle_alpha   90.00
_cell.angle_beta   90.00
_cell.angle_gamma   90.00
#
_symmetry.space_group_name_H-M   'P 1'
#
loop_
_entity.id
_entity.type
_entity.pdbx_description
1 polymer ?
#
loop_
_entity_poly.entity_id
_entity_poly.type
_entity_poly.pdbx_seq_one_letter_code
_entity_poly.pdbx_strand_id
1 'polypeptide(L)'
;KTDDAIIDIKKSVLCDYSGGPKALGMESGVIPDEDITASSSYSQHSVGPQNARLNRELSGGAWCPLKQLNDRESGTEWIQVNLRDQYVVTGIAIQGRFGNGVGVEYVEGFWIEYSRDNGSTWHKWTDQNGDHKFHGNTDTYTVLSHELSHPLVGINLIRVVPFASHQRTTCLRLELFGCKQRDLPVVYSMPDGYKSGRFGDLVDMTYDGREDSHGYLSEGIGQLVDGIRGDDNYKVNKGYEWIGWKSDGEPNSSIQIIFQF
;
A
#
# COMPACT_ATOMS: atom_id res chain seq x y z
N LYS A 1 -14.17 25.27 -10.67
CA LYS A 1 -14.67 24.83 -9.35
C LYS A 1 -15.50 23.57 -9.57
N THR A 2 -14.81 22.45 -9.76
CA THR A 2 -15.40 21.13 -9.53
C THR A 2 -15.16 20.87 -8.06
N ASP A 3 -16.24 20.87 -7.29
CA ASP A 3 -16.20 20.34 -5.93
C ASP A 3 -16.04 18.82 -6.11
N ASP A 4 -14.79 18.37 -6.22
CA ASP A 4 -14.46 16.96 -6.08
C ASP A 4 -14.83 16.61 -4.65
N ALA A 5 -16.03 16.05 -4.49
CA ALA A 5 -16.52 15.59 -3.21
C ALA A 5 -15.46 14.68 -2.60
N ILE A 6 -14.82 15.17 -1.53
CA ILE A 6 -13.85 14.41 -0.77
C ILE A 6 -14.58 13.17 -0.26
N ILE A 7 -14.19 12.00 -0.75
CA ILE A 7 -14.65 10.72 -0.20
C ILE A 7 -14.09 10.67 1.23
N ASP A 8 -14.99 10.63 2.22
CA ASP A 8 -14.58 10.46 3.61
C ASP A 8 -14.36 8.98 3.87
N ILE A 9 -13.11 8.54 3.76
CA ILE A 9 -12.79 7.11 3.76
C ILE A 9 -12.80 6.59 5.18
N LYS A 10 -13.70 5.64 5.41
CA LYS A 10 -13.82 4.98 6.69
C LYS A 10 -12.62 4.09 6.96
N LYS A 11 -12.15 4.11 8.20
CA LYS A 11 -11.04 3.26 8.64
C LYS A 11 -11.47 1.80 8.67
N SER A 12 -10.57 0.94 8.19
CA SER A 12 -10.71 -0.52 8.33
C SER A 12 -10.83 -0.93 9.80
N VAL A 13 -11.58 -2.00 10.07
CA VAL A 13 -11.65 -2.62 11.41
C VAL A 13 -10.71 -3.81 11.58
N LEU A 14 -9.85 -4.11 10.59
CA LEU A 14 -8.93 -5.26 10.63
C LEU A 14 -7.84 -5.10 11.68
N CYS A 15 -7.39 -3.87 11.90
CA CYS A 15 -6.44 -3.55 12.96
C CYS A 15 -7.11 -2.75 14.08
N ASP A 16 -6.66 -2.98 15.30
CA ASP A 16 -7.02 -2.15 16.45
C ASP A 16 -6.14 -0.90 16.49
N TYR A 17 -6.76 0.27 16.42
CA TYR A 17 -6.12 1.60 16.46
C TYR A 17 -6.15 2.23 17.86
N SER A 18 -6.58 1.51 18.89
CA SER A 18 -6.51 2.01 20.27
C SER A 18 -5.04 2.25 20.64
N GLY A 19 -4.71 3.50 20.96
CA GLY A 19 -3.33 3.95 21.20
C GLY A 19 -2.57 4.47 19.97
N GLY A 20 -3.20 4.56 18.79
CA GLY A 20 -2.61 5.12 17.57
C GLY A 20 -2.07 4.07 16.58
N PRO A 21 -1.36 4.50 15.52
CA PRO A 21 -0.76 3.61 14.54
C PRO A 21 0.25 2.65 15.17
N LYS A 22 0.15 1.35 14.86
CA LYS A 22 1.02 0.30 15.43
C LYS A 22 2.17 0.00 14.47
N ALA A 23 3.38 0.33 14.88
CA ALA A 23 4.59 0.06 14.10
C ALA A 23 4.85 -1.44 13.96
N LEU A 24 5.26 -1.88 12.77
CA LEU A 24 5.52 -3.30 12.46
C LEU A 24 6.95 -3.72 12.77
N GLY A 25 7.87 -2.77 12.93
CA GLY A 25 9.14 -3.03 13.61
C GLY A 25 10.40 -2.66 12.85
N MET A 26 10.31 -1.76 11.87
CA MET A 26 11.48 -1.20 11.22
C MET A 26 12.32 -0.43 12.24
N GLU A 27 11.74 0.55 12.94
CA GLU A 27 12.44 1.38 13.92
C GLU A 27 12.88 0.58 15.15
N SER A 28 12.05 -0.35 15.62
CA SER A 28 12.32 -1.11 16.84
C SER A 28 13.38 -2.21 16.64
N GLY A 29 13.54 -2.72 15.41
CA GLY A 29 14.41 -3.86 15.12
C GLY A 29 13.71 -5.22 15.25
N VAL A 30 12.39 -5.25 15.45
CA VAL A 30 11.60 -6.49 15.44
C VAL A 30 11.64 -7.15 14.06
N ILE A 31 11.61 -6.36 12.99
CA ILE A 31 11.94 -6.83 11.64
C ILE A 31 13.47 -6.91 11.58
N PRO A 32 14.08 -8.09 11.42
CA PRO A 32 15.52 -8.25 11.42
C PRO A 32 16.17 -7.80 10.11
N ASP A 33 17.48 -7.59 10.10
CA ASP A 33 18.20 -7.03 8.95
C ASP A 33 18.12 -7.93 7.71
N GLU A 34 18.10 -9.26 7.87
CA GLU A 34 17.98 -10.19 6.75
C GLU A 34 16.64 -10.12 6.01
N ASP A 35 15.62 -9.53 6.63
CA ASP A 35 14.30 -9.35 6.05
C ASP A 35 14.17 -8.01 5.30
N ILE A 36 15.22 -7.18 5.29
CA ILE A 36 15.24 -5.90 4.60
C ILE A 36 16.24 -6.01 3.44
N THR A 37 15.73 -6.02 2.21
CA THR A 37 16.52 -6.16 0.98
C THR A 37 16.25 -5.00 0.03
N ALA A 38 17.08 -4.80 -0.98
CA ALA A 38 16.87 -3.76 -1.98
C ALA A 38 17.34 -4.21 -3.36
N SER A 39 16.85 -3.55 -4.40
CA SER A 39 17.29 -3.71 -5.79
C SER A 39 18.80 -3.46 -5.95
N SER A 40 19.31 -2.44 -5.26
CA SER A 40 20.73 -2.08 -5.24
C SER A 40 21.05 -1.24 -4.02
N SER A 41 22.34 -0.98 -3.79
CA SER A 41 22.81 -0.02 -2.79
C SER A 41 24.12 0.60 -3.26
N TYR A 42 24.29 1.91 -3.04
CA TYR A 42 25.55 2.59 -3.37
C TYR A 42 26.74 2.00 -2.58
N SER A 43 26.50 1.65 -1.32
CA SER A 43 27.42 0.87 -0.49
C SER A 43 26.61 0.00 0.46
N GLN A 44 26.81 -1.32 0.39
CA GLN A 44 26.08 -2.27 1.22
C GLN A 44 26.28 -2.02 2.72
N HIS A 45 27.48 -1.63 3.13
CA HIS A 45 27.77 -1.35 4.54
C HIS A 45 27.18 -0.01 4.98
N SER A 46 27.50 1.06 4.25
CA SER A 46 27.19 2.42 4.70
C SER A 46 25.73 2.81 4.47
N VAL A 47 25.16 2.44 3.32
CA VAL A 47 23.80 2.85 2.91
C VAL A 47 22.99 1.68 2.34
N GLY A 48 23.24 0.49 2.89
CA GLY A 48 22.47 -0.71 2.58
C GLY A 48 21.05 -0.68 3.17
N PRO A 49 20.18 -1.61 2.74
CA PRO A 49 18.78 -1.71 3.17
C PRO A 49 18.59 -1.78 4.69
N GLN A 50 19.50 -2.43 5.42
CA GLN A 50 19.45 -2.55 6.88
C GLN A 50 19.51 -1.19 7.61
N ASN A 51 20.03 -0.15 6.95
CA ASN A 51 20.10 1.21 7.49
C ASN A 51 18.84 2.04 7.20
N ALA A 52 17.82 1.48 6.56
CA ALA A 52 16.59 2.17 6.17
C ALA A 52 15.53 2.28 7.29
N ARG A 53 15.92 2.12 8.55
CA ARG A 53 14.99 2.12 9.68
C ARG A 53 14.66 3.56 10.07
N LEU A 54 13.38 3.87 10.28
CA LEU A 54 12.94 5.19 10.73
C LEU A 54 13.69 5.63 12.00
N ASN A 55 14.00 6.93 12.10
CA ASN A 55 14.68 7.55 13.26
C ASN A 55 16.02 6.92 13.68
N ARG A 56 16.60 6.04 12.84
CA ARG A 56 17.90 5.41 13.10
C ARG A 56 18.95 6.03 12.19
N GLU A 57 20.09 6.41 12.77
CA GLU A 57 21.25 6.90 12.04
C GLU A 57 22.44 5.97 12.23
N LEU A 58 22.26 4.72 11.79
CA LEU A 58 23.33 3.73 11.78
C LEU A 58 24.17 3.90 10.50
N SER A 59 25.48 3.76 10.62
CA SER A 59 26.43 3.85 9.50
C SER A 59 26.26 5.16 8.69
N GLY A 60 25.86 5.09 7.42
CA GLY A 60 25.59 6.25 6.55
C GLY A 60 24.20 6.86 6.74
N GLY A 61 23.33 6.22 7.53
CA GLY A 61 22.10 6.80 8.09
C GLY A 61 20.81 6.61 7.28
N ALA A 62 20.83 5.83 6.19
CA ALA A 62 19.64 5.48 5.39
C ALA A 62 19.99 4.35 4.39
N TRP A 63 18.99 3.84 3.66
CA TRP A 63 19.27 3.14 2.40
C TRP A 63 19.34 4.15 1.24
N CYS A 64 20.31 3.96 0.34
CA CYS A 64 20.43 4.73 -0.90
C CYS A 64 20.73 3.77 -2.07
N PRO A 65 19.95 3.79 -3.16
CA PRO A 65 20.22 2.95 -4.33
C PRO A 65 21.57 3.32 -4.98
N LEU A 66 22.09 2.40 -5.79
CA LEU A 66 23.38 2.56 -6.47
C LEU A 66 23.37 3.73 -7.45
N LYS A 67 22.27 3.90 -8.18
CA LYS A 67 22.13 4.93 -9.20
C LYS A 67 21.35 6.12 -8.65
N GLN A 68 21.73 7.31 -9.12
CA GLN A 68 20.85 8.47 -9.02
C GLN A 68 19.59 8.21 -9.83
N LEU A 69 18.46 8.73 -9.35
CA LEU A 69 17.18 8.62 -10.03
C LEU A 69 16.84 9.93 -10.73
N ASN A 70 16.26 9.83 -11.91
CA ASN A 70 15.43 10.86 -12.54
C ASN A 70 14.09 10.24 -12.98
N ASP A 71 13.30 10.99 -13.75
CA ASP A 71 11.96 10.56 -14.19
C ASP A 71 11.99 9.22 -14.96
N ARG A 72 13.06 8.97 -15.73
CA ARG A 72 13.25 7.75 -16.53
C ARG A 72 13.70 6.54 -15.71
N GLU A 73 14.49 6.74 -14.65
CA GLU A 73 14.91 5.62 -13.78
C GLU A 73 14.00 5.44 -12.57
N SER A 74 13.02 6.32 -12.36
CA SER A 74 11.97 6.13 -11.37
C SER A 74 11.27 4.79 -11.62
N GLY A 75 11.17 3.97 -10.57
CA GLY A 75 10.60 2.61 -10.68
C GLY A 75 11.60 1.49 -10.95
N THR A 76 12.87 1.81 -11.16
CA THR A 76 13.92 0.78 -11.35
C THR A 76 14.56 0.32 -10.04
N GLU A 77 14.40 1.11 -8.97
CA GLU A 77 14.96 0.83 -7.66
C GLU A 77 13.84 0.62 -6.64
N TRP A 78 14.06 -0.25 -5.66
CA TRP A 78 13.11 -0.54 -4.59
C TRP A 78 13.85 -0.99 -3.33
N ILE A 79 13.23 -0.74 -2.17
CA ILE A 79 13.55 -1.43 -0.92
C ILE A 79 12.38 -2.32 -0.55
N GLN A 80 12.67 -3.54 -0.13
CA GLN A 80 11.71 -4.58 0.18
C GLN A 80 11.83 -4.99 1.63
N VAL A 81 10.68 -5.15 2.27
CA VAL A 81 10.55 -5.68 3.63
C VAL A 81 9.80 -6.99 3.57
N ASN A 82 10.40 -8.04 4.12
CA ASN A 82 9.77 -9.33 4.34
C ASN A 82 9.16 -9.36 5.74
N LEU A 83 7.84 -9.54 5.82
CA LEU A 83 7.12 -9.57 7.10
C LEU A 83 7.08 -10.98 7.71
N ARG A 84 7.57 -12.00 6.98
CA ARG A 84 7.61 -13.46 7.28
C ARG A 84 6.25 -14.15 7.46
N ASP A 85 5.26 -13.43 7.93
CA ASP A 85 3.88 -13.84 8.04
C ASP A 85 2.98 -12.90 7.25
N GLN A 86 1.67 -13.13 7.30
CA GLN A 86 0.68 -12.25 6.69
C GLN A 86 0.30 -11.12 7.63
N TYR A 87 0.28 -9.91 7.08
CA TYR A 87 -0.06 -8.68 7.79
C TYR A 87 -1.14 -7.91 7.05
N VAL A 88 -1.84 -7.10 7.82
CA VAL A 88 -2.57 -5.95 7.31
C VAL A 88 -1.67 -4.73 7.49
N VAL A 89 -1.35 -4.04 6.40
CA VAL A 89 -0.61 -2.77 6.43
C VAL A 89 -1.56 -1.63 6.17
N THR A 90 -1.58 -0.66 7.09
CA THR A 90 -2.52 0.46 7.13
C THR A 90 -1.85 1.80 6.84
N GLY A 91 -0.52 1.84 6.83
CA GLY A 91 0.22 3.08 6.64
C GLY A 91 1.72 2.87 6.55
N ILE A 92 2.41 3.95 6.18
CA ILE A 92 3.86 4.02 6.08
C ILE A 92 4.33 5.39 6.57
N ALA A 93 5.45 5.42 7.29
CA ALA A 93 6.22 6.64 7.53
C ALA A 93 7.53 6.58 6.76
N ILE A 94 7.93 7.71 6.19
CA ILE A 94 9.20 7.88 5.49
C ILE A 94 9.98 9.08 6.01
N GLN A 95 11.29 9.01 5.87
CA GLN A 95 12.21 10.06 6.29
C GLN A 95 13.46 10.04 5.39
N GLY A 96 14.01 11.21 5.09
CA GLY A 96 15.26 11.31 4.31
C GLY A 96 16.50 10.90 5.12
N ARG A 97 17.68 11.06 4.52
CA ARG A 97 18.98 10.78 5.18
C ARG A 97 19.52 12.05 5.83
N PHE A 98 19.39 12.17 7.15
CA PHE A 98 19.95 13.31 7.88
C PHE A 98 21.48 13.31 7.87
N GLY A 99 22.11 12.15 8.11
CA GLY A 99 23.56 11.98 8.02
C GLY A 99 24.32 12.95 8.92
N ASN A 100 23.92 13.07 10.19
CA ASN A 100 24.46 14.06 11.14
C ASN A 100 24.40 15.52 10.65
N GLY A 101 23.38 15.89 9.86
CA GLY A 101 23.18 17.25 9.34
C GLY A 101 23.95 17.57 8.07
N VAL A 102 24.71 16.62 7.54
CA VAL A 102 25.45 16.75 6.27
C VAL A 102 24.66 16.12 5.11
N GLY A 103 23.71 15.23 5.43
CA GLY A 103 22.86 14.60 4.43
C GLY A 103 21.87 15.59 3.81
N VAL A 104 21.70 15.46 2.50
CA VAL A 104 20.80 16.27 1.66
C VAL A 104 19.87 15.40 0.82
N GLU A 105 19.93 14.09 1.00
CA GLU A 105 19.26 13.09 0.18
C GLU A 105 17.95 12.66 0.83
N TYR A 106 16.88 12.67 0.03
CA TYR A 106 15.54 12.25 0.43
C TYR A 106 14.77 11.82 -0.82
N VAL A 107 13.67 11.09 -0.61
CA VAL A 107 12.76 10.67 -1.67
C VAL A 107 11.65 11.72 -1.80
N GLU A 108 11.42 12.27 -2.99
CA GLU A 108 10.39 13.31 -3.24
C GLU A 108 9.02 12.75 -3.63
N GLY A 109 8.97 11.45 -3.92
CA GLY A 109 7.73 10.70 -4.11
C GLY A 109 8.03 9.21 -4.20
N PHE A 110 7.03 8.38 -4.02
CA PHE A 110 7.19 6.93 -4.10
C PHE A 110 5.86 6.27 -4.42
N TRP A 111 5.89 4.98 -4.72
CA TRP A 111 4.69 4.13 -4.67
C TRP A 111 5.00 2.83 -3.93
N ILE A 112 3.93 2.09 -3.63
CA ILE A 112 4.01 0.83 -2.90
C ILE A 112 3.67 -0.30 -3.87
N GLU A 113 4.52 -1.33 -3.88
CA GLU A 113 4.22 -2.63 -4.47
C GLU A 113 4.19 -3.67 -3.37
N TYR A 114 3.38 -4.71 -3.52
CA TYR A 114 3.22 -5.72 -2.48
C TYR A 114 2.91 -7.09 -3.06
N SER A 115 3.14 -8.12 -2.26
CA SER A 115 2.87 -9.51 -2.61
C SER A 115 2.29 -10.25 -1.41
N ARG A 116 1.40 -11.20 -1.72
CA ARG A 116 0.81 -12.15 -0.77
C ARG A 116 1.35 -13.57 -0.94
N ASP A 117 2.05 -13.83 -2.02
CA ASP A 117 2.48 -15.16 -2.47
C ASP A 117 4.01 -15.26 -2.53
N ASN A 118 4.70 -14.61 -1.57
CA ASN A 118 6.15 -14.65 -1.43
C ASN A 118 6.91 -14.19 -2.69
N GLY A 119 6.33 -13.23 -3.41
CA GLY A 119 6.95 -12.56 -4.54
C GLY A 119 6.69 -13.21 -5.90
N SER A 120 5.80 -14.21 -5.97
CA SER A 120 5.35 -14.78 -7.25
C SER A 120 4.51 -13.77 -8.05
N THR A 121 3.65 -13.01 -7.39
CA THR A 121 2.81 -11.96 -7.95
C THR A 121 3.02 -10.67 -7.18
N TRP A 122 3.20 -9.58 -7.92
CA TRP A 122 3.34 -8.23 -7.37
C TRP A 122 2.18 -7.36 -7.84
N HIS A 123 1.54 -6.70 -6.90
CA HIS A 123 0.48 -5.73 -7.13
C HIS A 123 1.00 -4.34 -6.78
N LYS A 124 0.49 -3.32 -7.46
CA LYS A 124 0.74 -1.92 -7.16
C LYS A 124 -0.45 -1.38 -6.38
N TRP A 125 -0.21 -0.72 -5.25
CA TRP A 125 -1.29 -0.08 -4.50
C TRP A 125 -1.74 1.18 -5.23
N THR A 126 -3.06 1.35 -5.36
CA THR A 126 -3.72 2.53 -5.91
C THR A 126 -4.80 2.98 -4.95
N ASP A 127 -4.97 4.28 -4.79
CA ASP A 127 -6.09 4.83 -4.04
C ASP A 127 -7.42 4.68 -4.80
N GLN A 128 -8.50 5.17 -4.22
CA GLN A 128 -9.84 5.16 -4.77
C GLN A 128 -10.01 5.95 -6.09
N ASN A 129 -9.05 6.83 -6.42
CA ASN A 129 -9.03 7.58 -7.68
C ASN A 129 -8.15 6.91 -8.74
N GLY A 130 -7.49 5.80 -8.40
CA GLY A 130 -6.49 5.14 -9.25
C GLY A 130 -5.09 5.74 -9.14
N ASP A 131 -4.86 6.68 -8.22
CA ASP A 131 -3.54 7.27 -7.98
C ASP A 131 -2.68 6.33 -7.13
N HIS A 132 -1.46 6.06 -7.59
CA HIS A 132 -0.52 5.17 -6.90
C HIS A 132 0.66 5.90 -6.26
N LYS A 133 0.83 7.19 -6.58
CA LYS A 133 2.01 7.96 -6.23
C LYS A 133 1.77 8.78 -4.98
N PHE A 134 2.56 8.51 -3.96
CA PHE A 134 2.65 9.32 -2.76
C PHE A 134 3.65 10.46 -2.97
N HIS A 135 3.34 11.63 -2.43
CA HIS A 135 4.33 12.69 -2.28
C HIS A 135 5.34 12.31 -1.19
N GLY A 136 6.60 12.64 -1.40
CA GLY A 136 7.68 12.29 -0.48
C GLY A 136 8.08 13.44 0.44
N ASN A 137 9.25 13.30 1.06
CA ASN A 137 9.84 14.33 1.92
C ASN A 137 10.28 15.56 1.09
N THR A 138 10.39 16.70 1.76
CA THR A 138 10.99 17.94 1.25
C THR A 138 12.29 18.32 1.97
N ASP A 139 12.68 17.53 2.97
CA ASP A 139 13.90 17.68 3.76
C ASP A 139 14.43 16.30 4.18
N THR A 140 15.50 16.28 4.99
CA THR A 140 16.19 15.05 5.40
C THR A 140 15.85 14.52 6.79
N TYR A 141 15.01 15.20 7.57
CA TYR A 141 14.81 14.91 9.00
C TYR A 141 13.35 14.81 9.43
N THR A 142 12.43 15.46 8.72
CA THR A 142 10.99 15.40 9.03
C THR A 142 10.45 14.03 8.67
N VAL A 143 9.79 13.39 9.65
CA VAL A 143 9.02 12.17 9.42
C VAL A 143 7.73 12.55 8.71
N LEU A 144 7.52 12.00 7.51
CA LEU A 144 6.28 12.14 6.75
C LEU A 144 5.51 10.82 6.82
N SER A 145 4.29 10.85 7.34
CA SER A 145 3.44 9.67 7.47
C SER A 145 2.29 9.71 6.47
N HIS A 146 2.01 8.57 5.85
CA HIS A 146 0.85 8.34 4.98
C HIS A 146 0.00 7.21 5.57
N GLU A 147 -1.26 7.53 5.85
CA GLU A 147 -2.30 6.53 6.06
C GLU A 147 -2.79 6.06 4.69
N LEU A 148 -2.90 4.74 4.50
CA LEU A 148 -3.47 4.19 3.28
C LEU A 148 -4.98 4.34 3.34
N SER A 149 -5.60 4.82 2.25
CA SER A 149 -7.07 4.95 2.18
C SER A 149 -7.77 3.61 2.38
N HIS A 150 -7.21 2.54 1.83
CA HIS A 150 -7.60 1.17 2.13
C HIS A 150 -6.35 0.35 2.50
N PRO A 151 -6.48 -0.61 3.43
CA PRO A 151 -5.34 -1.37 3.90
C PRO A 151 -4.89 -2.42 2.88
N LEU A 152 -3.59 -2.73 2.90
CA LEU A 152 -3.05 -3.90 2.22
C LEU A 152 -3.30 -5.14 3.07
N VAL A 153 -4.12 -6.07 2.59
CA VAL A 153 -4.56 -7.24 3.37
C VAL A 153 -3.79 -8.50 2.99
N GLY A 154 -3.30 -9.22 4.00
CA GLY A 154 -2.71 -10.55 3.84
C GLY A 154 -1.34 -10.57 3.19
N ILE A 155 -0.61 -9.45 3.20
CA ILE A 155 0.66 -9.33 2.49
C ILE A 155 1.82 -9.92 3.32
N ASN A 156 2.82 -10.48 2.65
CA ASN A 156 4.06 -10.97 3.27
C ASN A 156 5.30 -10.21 2.77
N LEU A 157 5.25 -9.62 1.57
CA LEU A 157 6.31 -8.76 1.06
C LEU A 157 5.73 -7.41 0.68
N ILE A 158 6.47 -6.35 0.97
CA ILE A 158 6.17 -4.98 0.56
C ILE A 158 7.42 -4.31 0.03
N ARG A 159 7.26 -3.56 -1.05
CA ARG A 159 8.28 -2.73 -1.68
C ARG A 159 7.88 -1.27 -1.62
N VAL A 160 8.85 -0.43 -1.27
CA VAL A 160 8.76 1.02 -1.46
C VAL A 160 9.62 1.38 -2.66
N VAL A 161 8.99 2.00 -3.65
CA VAL A 161 9.60 2.27 -4.95
C VAL A 161 9.80 3.79 -5.08
N PRO A 162 11.03 4.30 -4.90
CA PRO A 162 11.31 5.74 -4.99
C PRO A 162 11.10 6.32 -6.39
N PHE A 163 10.59 7.54 -6.41
CA PHE A 163 10.41 8.40 -7.57
C PHE A 163 11.27 9.66 -7.44
N ALA A 164 11.82 10.13 -8.55
CA ALA A 164 12.45 11.44 -8.69
C ALA A 164 12.13 12.05 -10.06
N SER A 165 11.71 13.31 -10.09
CA SER A 165 11.39 14.09 -11.29
C SER A 165 12.61 14.61 -12.02
N HIS A 166 13.73 14.74 -11.33
CA HIS A 166 15.01 15.24 -11.84
C HIS A 166 16.16 14.44 -11.24
N GLN A 167 17.32 14.49 -11.89
CA GLN A 167 18.48 13.70 -11.49
C GLN A 167 18.94 14.07 -10.08
N ARG A 168 18.85 13.11 -9.15
CA ARG A 168 19.26 13.29 -7.75
C ARG A 168 19.63 11.97 -7.10
N THR A 169 20.44 12.06 -6.06
CA THR A 169 20.61 10.95 -5.10
C THR A 169 19.39 10.91 -4.19
N THR A 170 18.74 9.76 -4.11
CA THR A 170 17.62 9.51 -3.21
C THR A 170 18.10 8.61 -2.07
N CYS A 171 17.58 8.84 -0.86
CA CYS A 171 17.82 7.96 0.27
C CYS A 171 16.56 7.91 1.12
N LEU A 172 16.32 6.77 1.78
CA LEU A 172 15.08 6.50 2.48
C LEU A 172 15.35 5.81 3.83
N ARG A 173 14.62 6.27 4.84
CA ARG A 173 14.28 5.53 6.05
C ARG A 173 12.77 5.36 6.09
N LEU A 174 12.28 4.25 6.64
CA LEU A 174 10.85 3.97 6.72
C LEU A 174 10.44 3.21 7.99
N GLU A 175 9.15 3.30 8.30
CA GLU A 175 8.40 2.42 9.21
C GLU A 175 7.09 2.03 8.55
N LEU A 176 6.63 0.81 8.82
CA LEU A 176 5.34 0.31 8.36
C LEU A 176 4.38 0.27 9.55
N PHE A 177 3.11 0.58 9.30
CA PHE A 177 2.07 0.50 10.32
C PHE A 177 1.01 -0.52 9.97
N GLY A 178 0.50 -1.23 10.97
CA GLY A 178 -0.55 -2.21 10.76
C GLY A 178 -0.62 -3.23 11.89
N CYS A 179 -1.00 -4.45 11.55
CA CYS A 179 -1.10 -5.54 12.51
C CYS A 179 -0.88 -6.90 11.85
N LYS A 180 -0.33 -7.86 12.62
CA LYS A 180 -0.27 -9.25 12.20
C LYS A 180 -1.68 -9.83 12.20
N GLN A 181 -2.06 -10.50 11.11
CA GLN A 181 -3.34 -11.18 11.02
C GLN A 181 -3.11 -12.70 10.94
N ARG A 182 -3.99 -13.45 11.60
CA ARG A 182 -4.04 -14.91 11.49
C ARG A 182 -5.23 -15.25 10.60
N ASP A 183 -5.12 -16.32 9.82
CA ASP A 183 -6.18 -16.85 8.95
C ASP A 183 -6.51 -15.99 7.71
N LEU A 184 -5.51 -15.75 6.85
CA LEU A 184 -5.66 -15.23 5.47
C LEU A 184 -4.92 -16.22 4.50
N PRO A 185 -5.21 -16.28 3.18
CA PRO A 185 -5.94 -15.35 2.34
C PRO A 185 -7.34 -15.82 1.96
N VAL A 186 -8.21 -14.86 1.67
CA VAL A 186 -9.54 -15.07 1.09
C VAL A 186 -9.49 -14.47 -0.30
N VAL A 187 -8.93 -15.20 -1.27
CA VAL A 187 -9.10 -14.81 -2.67
C VAL A 187 -10.56 -15.07 -3.02
N TYR A 188 -11.22 -14.12 -3.65
CA TYR A 188 -12.60 -14.32 -4.09
C TYR A 188 -12.78 -14.09 -5.57
N SER A 189 -13.67 -14.89 -6.13
CA SER A 189 -14.14 -14.74 -7.50
C SER A 189 -15.65 -14.53 -7.52
N MET A 190 -16.10 -13.53 -8.28
CA MET A 190 -17.50 -13.13 -8.37
C MET A 190 -17.75 -12.28 -9.62
N PRO A 191 -19.00 -12.16 -10.10
CA PRO A 191 -19.36 -11.05 -10.98
C PRO A 191 -19.07 -9.73 -10.28
N ASP A 192 -18.46 -8.76 -10.96
CA ASP A 192 -18.31 -7.40 -10.48
C ASP A 192 -19.69 -6.75 -10.31
N GLY A 193 -19.72 -5.66 -9.56
CA GLY A 193 -20.93 -4.97 -9.22
C GLY A 193 -21.50 -4.09 -10.33
N TYR A 194 -22.64 -3.47 -10.02
CA TYR A 194 -23.42 -2.72 -10.97
C TYR A 194 -22.87 -1.30 -11.17
N LYS A 195 -22.45 -1.00 -12.40
CA LYS A 195 -22.04 0.34 -12.86
C LYS A 195 -23.30 1.19 -13.10
N SER A 196 -23.73 1.95 -12.09
CA SER A 196 -24.96 2.75 -12.15
C SER A 196 -24.74 4.15 -12.71
N GLY A 197 -23.57 4.76 -12.49
CA GLY A 197 -23.23 6.15 -12.86
C GLY A 197 -24.08 7.27 -12.21
N ARG A 198 -25.33 7.00 -11.79
CA ARG A 198 -26.30 7.99 -11.29
C ARG A 198 -26.10 8.34 -9.82
N PHE A 199 -25.66 7.37 -9.00
CA PHE A 199 -25.39 7.54 -7.57
C PHE A 199 -24.00 7.04 -7.18
N GLY A 200 -23.12 6.90 -8.18
CA GLY A 200 -21.86 6.16 -8.09
C GLY A 200 -21.97 4.71 -8.56
N ASP A 201 -20.83 4.06 -8.67
CA ASP A 201 -20.72 2.67 -9.11
C ASP A 201 -20.58 1.77 -7.89
N LEU A 202 -21.27 0.62 -7.91
CA LEU A 202 -21.26 -0.35 -6.82
C LEU A 202 -20.33 -1.51 -7.15
N VAL A 203 -19.20 -1.21 -7.78
CA VAL A 203 -18.19 -2.16 -8.24
C VAL A 203 -17.10 -2.32 -7.19
N ASP A 204 -16.28 -3.36 -7.32
CA ASP A 204 -15.11 -3.54 -6.48
C ASP A 204 -13.94 -2.69 -7.00
N MET A 205 -13.84 -1.45 -6.51
CA MET A 205 -12.87 -0.45 -6.99
C MET A 205 -11.43 -0.72 -6.53
N THR A 206 -11.24 -1.53 -5.51
CA THR A 206 -9.90 -1.88 -5.01
C THR A 206 -9.53 -3.32 -5.33
N TYR A 207 -10.28 -3.98 -6.23
CA TYR A 207 -9.97 -5.35 -6.63
C TYR A 207 -8.62 -5.41 -7.34
N ASP A 208 -7.70 -6.18 -6.78
CA ASP A 208 -6.31 -6.26 -7.26
C ASP A 208 -6.01 -7.47 -8.16
N GLY A 209 -7.04 -8.25 -8.48
CA GLY A 209 -6.97 -9.41 -9.36
C GLY A 209 -7.23 -9.07 -10.83
N ARG A 210 -7.92 -9.98 -11.52
CA ARG A 210 -8.27 -9.86 -12.93
C ARG A 210 -9.78 -9.72 -13.10
N GLU A 211 -10.19 -8.78 -13.94
CA GLU A 211 -11.55 -8.68 -14.48
C GLU A 211 -11.54 -9.21 -15.93
N ASP A 212 -12.41 -10.17 -16.23
CA ASP A 212 -12.57 -10.66 -17.61
C ASP A 212 -13.48 -9.75 -18.46
N SER A 213 -13.65 -10.07 -19.74
CA SER A 213 -14.48 -9.27 -20.66
C SER A 213 -15.97 -9.23 -20.30
N HIS A 214 -16.43 -10.09 -19.39
CA HIS A 214 -17.81 -10.18 -18.92
C HIS A 214 -18.00 -9.53 -17.55
N GLY A 215 -16.95 -8.91 -16.99
CA GLY A 215 -16.99 -8.33 -15.65
C GLY A 215 -16.92 -9.38 -14.55
N TYR A 216 -16.30 -10.55 -14.79
CA TYR A 216 -16.05 -11.53 -13.74
C TYR A 216 -14.68 -11.32 -13.11
N LEU A 217 -14.66 -11.12 -11.80
CA LEU A 217 -13.47 -10.91 -10.97
C LEU A 217 -12.89 -12.26 -10.54
N SER A 218 -11.56 -12.39 -10.60
CA SER A 218 -10.82 -13.59 -10.18
C SER A 218 -9.38 -13.30 -9.76
N GLU A 219 -8.79 -14.23 -9.02
CA GLU A 219 -7.36 -14.23 -8.64
C GLU A 219 -6.91 -13.09 -7.70
N GLY A 220 -7.84 -12.31 -7.15
CA GLY A 220 -7.51 -11.19 -6.25
C GLY A 220 -8.46 -11.02 -5.07
N ILE A 221 -8.24 -9.91 -4.38
CA ILE A 221 -9.04 -9.42 -3.28
C ILE A 221 -9.32 -7.93 -3.46
N GLY A 222 -10.28 -7.42 -2.71
CA GLY A 222 -10.68 -6.03 -2.72
C GLY A 222 -11.61 -5.72 -1.55
N GLN A 223 -12.64 -4.93 -1.82
CA GLN A 223 -13.42 -4.28 -0.78
C GLN A 223 -14.23 -5.23 0.12
N LEU A 224 -14.51 -6.46 -0.31
CA LEU A 224 -15.22 -7.43 0.54
C LEU A 224 -14.41 -7.87 1.76
N VAL A 225 -13.09 -7.68 1.74
CA VAL A 225 -12.17 -8.17 2.79
C VAL A 225 -11.24 -7.10 3.36
N ASP A 226 -11.42 -5.83 2.98
CA ASP A 226 -10.61 -4.71 3.47
C ASP A 226 -10.99 -4.26 4.90
N GLY A 227 -12.12 -4.76 5.42
CA GLY A 227 -12.67 -4.43 6.73
C GLY A 227 -13.23 -3.01 6.85
N ILE A 228 -13.45 -2.30 5.75
CA ILE A 228 -14.12 -1.01 5.71
C ILE A 228 -15.63 -1.26 5.68
N ARG A 229 -16.38 -0.62 6.59
CA ARG A 229 -17.83 -0.76 6.66
C ARG A 229 -18.52 0.48 6.11
N GLY A 230 -19.33 0.32 5.07
CA GLY A 230 -20.14 1.39 4.51
C GLY A 230 -21.17 1.98 5.47
N ASP A 231 -21.68 3.16 5.14
CA ASP A 231 -22.87 3.72 5.78
C ASP A 231 -24.14 2.95 5.42
N ASP A 232 -25.14 2.98 6.31
CA ASP A 232 -26.47 2.38 6.07
C ASP A 232 -27.10 2.84 4.74
N ASN A 233 -26.79 4.06 4.32
CA ASN A 233 -27.18 4.58 3.02
C ASN A 233 -26.02 4.45 2.03
N TYR A 234 -26.10 3.47 1.14
CA TYR A 234 -25.09 3.21 0.11
C TYR A 234 -24.79 4.38 -0.84
N LYS A 235 -25.62 5.44 -0.86
CA LYS A 235 -25.36 6.62 -1.71
C LYS A 235 -24.34 7.58 -1.11
N VAL A 236 -24.00 7.41 0.17
CA VAL A 236 -22.88 8.12 0.79
C VAL A 236 -21.59 7.73 0.04
N ASN A 237 -20.66 8.67 -0.11
CA ASN A 237 -19.39 8.45 -0.82
C ASN A 237 -19.54 7.85 -2.22
N LYS A 238 -20.67 8.11 -2.89
CA LYS A 238 -20.98 7.56 -4.22
C LYS A 238 -20.89 6.03 -4.26
N GLY A 239 -21.31 5.35 -3.19
CA GLY A 239 -21.30 3.89 -3.15
C GLY A 239 -19.93 3.27 -2.99
N TYR A 240 -18.91 4.06 -2.65
CA TYR A 240 -17.54 3.56 -2.54
C TYR A 240 -17.49 2.30 -1.68
N GLU A 241 -18.04 2.29 -0.47
CA GLU A 241 -17.92 1.15 0.45
C GLU A 241 -18.83 -0.05 0.12
N TRP A 242 -19.53 -0.04 -1.02
CA TRP A 242 -20.56 -1.02 -1.34
C TRP A 242 -20.29 -1.69 -2.69
N ILE A 243 -20.34 -3.03 -2.68
CA ILE A 243 -20.45 -3.83 -3.89
C ILE A 243 -21.89 -4.33 -3.99
N GLY A 244 -22.53 -4.10 -5.14
CA GLY A 244 -23.96 -4.36 -5.29
C GLY A 244 -24.35 -4.79 -6.70
N TRP A 245 -25.31 -5.71 -6.78
CA TRP A 245 -25.80 -6.28 -8.04
C TRP A 245 -27.27 -5.92 -8.27
N LYS A 246 -27.65 -5.78 -9.53
CA LYS A 246 -29.04 -5.57 -9.92
C LYS A 246 -29.77 -6.91 -9.98
N SER A 247 -30.92 -7.01 -9.35
CA SER A 247 -31.81 -8.17 -9.53
C SER A 247 -32.28 -8.23 -10.99
N ASP A 248 -32.27 -9.43 -11.54
CA ASP A 248 -32.87 -9.78 -12.84
C ASP A 248 -34.41 -9.88 -12.76
N GLY A 249 -35.00 -9.77 -11.57
CA GLY A 249 -36.44 -9.87 -11.34
C GLY A 249 -36.96 -11.31 -11.29
N GLU A 250 -36.09 -12.30 -11.46
CA GLU A 250 -36.46 -13.71 -11.41
C GLU A 250 -36.55 -14.22 -9.96
N PRO A 251 -37.62 -14.95 -9.60
CA PRO A 251 -37.70 -15.60 -8.30
C PRO A 251 -36.54 -16.59 -8.13
N ASN A 252 -35.74 -16.41 -7.08
CA ASN A 252 -34.56 -17.21 -6.73
C ASN A 252 -33.27 -16.94 -7.53
N SER A 253 -33.12 -15.79 -8.18
CA SER A 253 -31.79 -15.40 -8.67
C SER A 253 -30.83 -15.14 -7.50
N SER A 254 -29.59 -15.62 -7.65
CA SER A 254 -28.54 -15.51 -6.63
C SER A 254 -27.21 -15.13 -7.25
N ILE A 255 -26.44 -14.31 -6.54
CA ILE A 255 -25.03 -14.06 -6.87
C ILE A 255 -24.18 -15.14 -6.19
N GLN A 256 -23.29 -15.75 -6.97
CA GLN A 256 -22.31 -16.69 -6.45
C GLN A 256 -20.97 -15.97 -6.22
N ILE A 257 -20.45 -16.08 -5.00
CA ILE A 257 -19.12 -15.61 -4.61
C ILE A 257 -18.35 -16.84 -4.13
N ILE A 258 -17.17 -17.08 -4.70
CA ILE A 258 -16.34 -18.24 -4.39
C ILE A 258 -15.12 -17.76 -3.64
N PHE A 259 -14.95 -18.21 -2.40
CA PHE A 259 -13.81 -17.90 -1.54
C PHE A 259 -12.81 -19.06 -1.54
N GLN A 260 -11.51 -18.76 -1.63
CA GLN A 260 -10.41 -19.71 -1.53
C GLN A 260 -9.56 -19.38 -0.30
N PHE A 261 -9.28 -20.39 0.51
CA PHE A 261 -8.55 -20.33 1.79
C PHE A 261 -7.28 -21.18 1.75
#